data_AF-A0A0C3J657-F1
#
_entry.id   AF-A0A0C3J657-F1
#
_cell.length_a   1.000
_cell.length_b   1.000
_cell.length_c   1.000
_cell.angle_alpha   90.00
_cell.angle_beta   90.00
_cell.angle_gamma   90.00
#
_symmetry.space_group_name_H-M   'P 1'
#
loop_
_entity.id
_entity.type
_entity.pdbx_description
1 polymer ?
#
loop_
_entity_poly.entity_id
_entity_poly.type
_entity_poly.pdbx_seq_one_letter_code
_entity_poly.pdbx_strand_id
1 'polypeptide(L)'
;VQPLRDKLKITQDALLRDIKRFREPYSPEMLRAARRARQRRVANKTREREREARGLYSELTITRMRQGPPAHVLAKMTPEQRKHYRIALGPSEGGYAAAVKLKLGMKLRKPDLSKLEGGRTENQAMLRAKVNDIMAENERRQRSDTDEVEP
;
A
#
# COMPACT_ATOMS: atom_id res chain seq x y z
N VAL A 1 18.82 -54.19 -23.57
CA VAL A 1 17.35 -54.21 -23.28
C VAL A 1 17.02 -54.04 -21.80
N GLN A 2 17.78 -54.64 -20.88
CA GLN A 2 17.58 -54.50 -19.41
C GLN A 2 17.47 -53.05 -18.87
N PRO A 3 18.35 -52.08 -19.25
CA PRO A 3 18.29 -50.74 -18.65
C PRO A 3 17.03 -49.93 -18.99
N LEU A 4 16.35 -50.25 -20.11
CA LEU A 4 15.08 -49.61 -20.45
C LEU A 4 13.92 -50.17 -19.62
N ARG A 5 13.97 -51.46 -19.27
CA ARG A 5 12.98 -52.11 -18.41
C ARG A 5 13.06 -51.60 -16.97
N ASP A 6 14.28 -51.37 -16.48
CA ASP A 6 14.50 -50.82 -15.14
C ASP A 6 13.97 -49.38 -15.02
N LYS A 7 14.23 -48.55 -16.05
CA LYS A 7 13.66 -47.18 -16.11
C LYS A 7 12.13 -47.20 -16.16
N LEU A 8 11.54 -48.06 -16.98
CA LEU A 8 10.08 -48.22 -17.06
C LEU A 8 9.49 -48.61 -15.70
N LYS A 9 10.13 -49.54 -14.98
CA LYS A 9 9.71 -49.97 -13.65
C LYS A 9 9.77 -48.82 -12.64
N ILE A 10 10.84 -48.03 -12.64
CA ILE A 10 10.97 -46.85 -11.76
C ILE A 10 9.85 -45.84 -12.03
N THR A 11 9.56 -45.56 -13.30
CA THR A 11 8.48 -44.63 -13.68
C THR A 11 7.10 -45.16 -13.27
N GLN A 12 6.85 -46.46 -13.47
CA GLN A 12 5.61 -47.11 -13.04
C GLN A 12 5.45 -47.06 -11.51
N ASP A 13 6.50 -47.38 -10.77
CA ASP A 13 6.48 -47.34 -9.30
C ASP A 13 6.25 -45.91 -8.78
N ALA A 14 6.86 -44.90 -9.41
CA ALA A 14 6.62 -43.50 -9.08
C ALA A 14 5.16 -43.10 -9.34
N LEU A 15 4.62 -43.44 -10.51
CA LEU A 15 3.23 -43.17 -10.87
C LEU A 15 2.24 -43.85 -9.90
N LEU A 16 2.50 -45.10 -9.52
CA LEU A 16 1.65 -45.82 -8.56
C LEU A 16 1.67 -45.18 -7.17
N ARG A 17 2.82 -44.68 -6.71
CA ARG A 17 2.92 -43.94 -5.43
C ARG A 17 2.18 -42.60 -5.50
N ASP A 18 2.25 -41.89 -6.62
CA ASP A 18 1.53 -40.63 -6.80
C ASP A 18 0.02 -40.84 -6.84
N ILE A 19 -0.45 -41.87 -7.57
CA ILE A 19 -1.87 -42.25 -7.58
C ILE A 19 -2.33 -42.63 -6.16
N LYS A 20 -1.51 -43.38 -5.41
CA LYS A 20 -1.82 -43.74 -4.02
C LYS A 20 -1.94 -42.51 -3.14
N ARG A 21 -0.96 -41.61 -3.18
CA ARG A 21 -0.95 -40.36 -2.41
C ARG A 21 -2.14 -39.45 -2.76
N PHE A 22 -2.50 -39.39 -4.04
CA PHE A 22 -3.64 -38.60 -4.50
C PHE A 22 -4.99 -39.15 -3.98
N ARG A 23 -5.12 -40.48 -3.92
CA ARG A 23 -6.33 -41.16 -3.43
C ARG A 23 -6.41 -41.21 -1.90
N GLU A 24 -5.29 -41.05 -1.21
CA GLU A 24 -5.23 -41.15 0.24
C GLU A 24 -5.87 -39.91 0.89
N PRO A 25 -6.89 -40.09 1.74
CA PRO A 25 -7.53 -38.97 2.41
C PRO A 25 -6.56 -38.32 3.39
N TYR A 26 -6.61 -37.00 3.47
CA TYR A 26 -5.80 -36.24 4.41
C TYR A 26 -6.11 -36.63 5.86
N SER A 27 -5.07 -36.80 6.68
CA SER A 27 -5.26 -37.17 8.08
C SER A 27 -6.08 -36.10 8.84
N PRO A 28 -6.94 -36.50 9.80
CA PRO A 28 -7.73 -35.54 10.58
C PRO A 28 -6.87 -34.55 11.36
N GLU A 29 -5.66 -34.94 11.75
CA GLU A 29 -4.69 -34.04 12.40
C GLU A 29 -4.22 -32.95 11.44
N MET A 30 -3.84 -33.32 10.20
CA MET A 30 -3.38 -32.35 9.21
C MET A 30 -4.49 -31.37 8.82
N LEU A 31 -5.74 -31.84 8.70
CA LEU A 31 -6.89 -30.97 8.45
C LEU A 31 -7.12 -29.98 9.61
N ARG A 32 -6.97 -30.43 10.86
CA ARG A 32 -7.04 -29.56 12.05
C ARG A 32 -5.90 -28.53 12.06
N ALA A 33 -4.68 -28.94 11.74
CA ALA A 33 -3.54 -28.05 11.63
C ALA A 33 -3.75 -26.99 10.54
N ALA A 34 -4.23 -27.39 9.36
CA ALA A 34 -4.55 -26.47 8.26
C ALA A 34 -5.62 -25.45 8.65
N ARG A 35 -6.69 -25.88 9.34
CA ARG A 35 -7.72 -24.96 9.87
C ARG A 35 -7.15 -23.97 10.87
N ARG A 36 -6.36 -24.44 11.85
CA ARG A 36 -5.69 -23.57 12.84
C ARG A 36 -4.73 -22.57 12.17
N ALA A 37 -3.95 -23.02 11.20
CA ALA A 37 -3.05 -22.17 10.43
C ALA A 37 -3.82 -21.07 9.66
N ARG A 38 -4.95 -21.42 9.03
CA ARG A 38 -5.81 -20.45 8.37
C ARG A 38 -6.39 -19.43 9.34
N GLN A 39 -6.90 -19.86 10.49
CA GLN A 39 -7.42 -18.97 11.53
C GLN A 39 -6.33 -17.99 12.02
N ARG A 40 -5.13 -18.49 12.33
CA ARG A 40 -3.99 -17.65 12.72
C ARG A 40 -3.59 -16.66 11.63
N ARG A 41 -3.55 -17.10 10.37
CA ARG A 41 -3.25 -16.22 9.23
C ARG A 41 -4.27 -15.08 9.12
N VAL A 42 -5.56 -15.40 9.23
CA VAL A 42 -6.65 -14.41 9.18
C VAL A 42 -6.51 -13.44 10.35
N ALA A 43 -6.37 -13.93 11.58
CA ALA A 43 -6.22 -13.08 12.76
C ALA A 43 -4.99 -12.15 12.65
N ASN A 44 -3.84 -12.67 12.22
CA ASN A 44 -2.63 -11.87 12.03
C ASN A 44 -2.82 -10.79 10.96
N LYS A 45 -3.42 -11.12 9.81
CA LYS A 45 -3.64 -10.15 8.72
C LYS A 45 -4.68 -9.10 9.08
N THR A 46 -5.71 -9.46 9.84
CA THR A 46 -6.67 -8.48 10.38
C THR A 46 -5.96 -7.52 11.34
N ARG A 47 -5.15 -8.04 12.27
CA ARG A 47 -4.37 -7.21 13.21
C ARG A 47 -3.38 -6.28 12.51
N GLU A 48 -2.71 -6.75 11.47
CA GLU A 48 -1.83 -5.91 10.63
C GLU A 48 -2.61 -4.76 9.99
N ARG A 49 -3.78 -5.04 9.40
CA ARG A 49 -4.64 -4.00 8.81
C ARG A 49 -5.14 -2.98 9.83
N GLU A 50 -5.47 -3.42 11.04
CA GLU A 50 -5.88 -2.50 12.12
C GLU A 50 -4.72 -1.58 12.54
N ARG A 51 -3.49 -2.11 12.61
CA ARG A 51 -2.30 -1.30 12.88
C ARG A 51 -2.05 -0.29 11.77
N GLU A 52 -2.15 -0.71 10.51
CA GLU A 52 -2.07 0.19 9.35
C GLU A 52 -3.14 1.30 9.41
N ALA A 53 -4.38 0.95 9.78
CA ALA A 53 -5.45 1.92 9.94
C ALA A 53 -5.20 2.92 11.09
N ARG A 54 -4.46 2.51 12.14
CA ARG A 54 -3.99 3.39 13.22
C ARG A 54 -2.76 4.22 12.82
N GLY A 55 -2.25 4.06 11.60
CA GLY A 55 -1.09 4.79 11.09
C GLY A 55 0.26 4.13 11.36
N LEU A 56 0.28 2.88 11.86
CA LEU A 56 1.52 2.11 11.99
C LEU A 56 1.92 1.54 10.63
N TYR A 57 3.14 1.84 10.20
CA TYR A 57 3.68 1.33 8.96
C TYR A 57 4.11 -0.13 9.10
N SER A 58 3.50 -1.02 8.29
CA SER A 58 3.97 -2.40 8.10
C SER A 58 5.10 -2.45 7.07
N GLU A 59 5.91 -3.51 7.06
CA GLU A 59 6.94 -3.70 6.03
C GLU A 59 6.37 -3.68 4.62
N LEU A 60 5.18 -4.24 4.42
CA LEU A 60 4.48 -4.22 3.14
C LEU A 60 4.13 -2.78 2.72
N THR A 61 3.65 -1.97 3.68
CA THR A 61 3.33 -0.57 3.46
C THR A 61 4.58 0.24 3.11
N ILE A 62 5.67 0.04 3.85
CA ILE A 62 6.96 0.70 3.59
C ILE A 62 7.49 0.32 2.21
N THR A 63 7.43 -0.96 1.87
CA THR A 63 7.89 -1.46 0.56
C THR A 63 7.09 -0.83 -0.57
N ARG A 64 5.76 -0.77 -0.45
CA ARG A 64 4.88 -0.09 -1.42
C ARG A 64 5.23 1.40 -1.54
N MET A 65 5.44 2.10 -0.44
CA MET A 65 5.78 3.53 -0.44
C MET A 65 7.15 3.82 -1.07
N ARG A 66 8.07 2.86 -1.02
CA ARG A 66 9.39 2.93 -1.66
C ARG A 66 9.36 2.58 -3.14
N GLN A 67 8.26 2.05 -3.67
CA GLN A 67 8.15 1.78 -5.09
C GLN A 67 8.18 3.09 -5.88
N GLY A 68 8.88 3.07 -7.02
CA GLY A 68 8.88 4.17 -7.97
C GLY A 68 8.07 3.80 -9.21
N PRO A 69 7.65 4.80 -10.01
CA PRO A 69 7.13 4.52 -11.34
C PRO A 69 8.26 3.92 -12.21
N PRO A 70 7.94 3.13 -13.24
CA PRO A 70 8.94 2.58 -14.16
C PRO A 70 9.86 3.68 -14.73
N ALA A 71 11.14 3.36 -14.94
CA ALA A 71 12.17 4.36 -15.29
C ALA A 71 11.81 5.21 -16.52
N HIS A 72 11.24 4.59 -17.56
CA HIS A 72 10.81 5.28 -18.79
C HIS A 72 9.62 6.23 -18.57
N VAL A 73 8.77 5.96 -17.58
CA VAL A 73 7.69 6.86 -17.15
C VAL A 73 8.27 7.98 -16.29
N LEU A 74 9.12 7.63 -15.33
CA LEU A 74 9.76 8.59 -14.41
C LEU A 74 10.51 9.70 -15.17
N ALA A 75 11.22 9.34 -16.24
CA ALA A 75 11.94 10.29 -17.10
C ALA A 75 11.03 11.35 -17.73
N LYS A 76 9.77 10.98 -18.02
CA LYS A 76 8.77 11.87 -18.63
C LYS A 76 7.92 12.64 -17.61
N MET A 77 7.99 12.26 -16.33
CA MET A 77 7.18 12.89 -15.29
C MET A 77 7.75 14.24 -14.85
N THR A 78 6.87 15.24 -14.75
CA THR A 78 7.20 16.52 -14.12
C THR A 78 7.45 16.36 -12.61
N PRO A 79 8.14 17.31 -11.95
CA PRO A 79 8.32 17.28 -10.50
C PRO A 79 7.01 17.16 -9.71
N GLU A 80 5.96 17.84 -10.15
CA GLU A 80 4.63 17.77 -9.53
C GLU A 80 4.00 16.37 -9.67
N GLN A 81 4.10 15.77 -10.85
CA GLN A 81 3.60 14.41 -11.07
C GLN A 81 4.34 13.40 -10.19
N ARG A 82 5.66 13.55 -10.02
CA ARG A 82 6.46 12.71 -9.11
C ARG A 82 6.02 12.87 -7.66
N LYS A 83 5.75 14.10 -7.23
CA LYS A 83 5.22 14.42 -5.89
C LYS A 83 3.88 13.75 -5.66
N HIS A 84 2.92 13.92 -6.58
CA HIS A 84 1.61 13.31 -6.50
C HIS A 84 1.66 11.78 -6.48
N TYR A 85 2.52 11.18 -7.31
CA TYR A 85 2.70 9.73 -7.33
C TYR A 85 3.23 9.20 -6.00
N ARG A 86 4.23 9.87 -5.41
CA ARG A 86 4.77 9.51 -4.08
C ARG A 86 3.69 9.58 -2.99
N ILE A 87 2.84 10.60 -3.02
CA ILE A 87 1.71 10.74 -2.09
C ILE A 87 0.70 9.60 -2.29
N ALA A 88 0.40 9.26 -3.54
CA ALA A 88 -0.58 8.24 -3.88
C ALA A 88 -0.15 6.81 -3.48
N LEU A 89 1.15 6.56 -3.37
CA LEU A 89 1.67 5.29 -2.87
C LEU A 89 1.49 5.12 -1.35
N GLY A 90 1.28 6.21 -0.61
CA GLY A 90 1.00 6.17 0.82
C GLY A 90 -0.28 5.41 1.18
N PRO A 91 -0.39 4.86 2.40
CA PRO A 91 -1.57 4.12 2.85
C PRO A 91 -2.79 5.02 3.10
N SER A 92 -2.59 6.32 3.35
CA SER A 92 -3.69 7.23 3.70
C SER A 92 -4.73 7.34 2.58
N GLU A 93 -5.99 7.09 2.91
CA GLU A 93 -7.17 7.33 2.05
C GLU A 93 -8.04 8.48 2.56
N GLY A 94 -7.57 9.18 3.59
CA GLY A 94 -8.15 10.42 4.04
C GLY A 94 -7.44 11.60 3.39
N GLY A 95 -8.12 12.71 3.36
CA GLY A 95 -7.39 13.95 3.25
C GLY A 95 -6.91 14.30 1.83
N TYR A 96 -5.84 15.09 1.78
CA TYR A 96 -5.16 15.50 0.55
C TYR A 96 -4.67 14.29 -0.23
N ALA A 97 -4.22 13.24 0.47
CA ALA A 97 -3.82 11.97 -0.14
C ALA A 97 -4.98 11.31 -0.90
N ALA A 98 -6.20 11.38 -0.38
CA ALA A 98 -7.40 10.89 -1.05
C ALA A 98 -7.70 11.68 -2.33
N ALA A 99 -7.63 13.01 -2.26
CA ALA A 99 -7.84 13.89 -3.41
C ALA A 99 -6.79 13.62 -4.53
N VAL A 100 -5.52 13.46 -4.16
CA VAL A 100 -4.45 13.13 -5.11
C VAL A 100 -4.67 11.75 -5.74
N LYS A 101 -5.07 10.73 -4.96
CA LYS A 101 -5.39 9.40 -5.47
C LYS A 101 -6.55 9.41 -6.47
N LEU A 102 -7.61 10.15 -6.17
CA LEU A 102 -8.75 10.33 -7.08
C LEU A 102 -8.35 11.08 -8.35
N LYS A 103 -7.52 12.13 -8.24
CA LYS A 103 -6.96 12.86 -9.40
C LYS A 103 -6.14 11.95 -10.32
N LEU A 104 -5.44 10.96 -9.76
CA LEU A 104 -4.71 9.93 -10.51
C LEU A 104 -5.59 8.76 -10.97
N GLY A 105 -6.90 8.80 -10.75
CA GLY A 105 -7.85 7.77 -11.16
C GLY A 105 -7.86 6.50 -10.30
N MET A 106 -7.27 6.53 -9.10
CA MET A 106 -7.28 5.38 -8.19
C MET A 106 -8.63 5.24 -7.48
N LYS A 107 -9.11 4.00 -7.32
CA LYS A 107 -10.31 3.69 -6.55
C LYS A 107 -9.99 3.70 -5.05
N LEU A 108 -10.75 4.46 -4.27
CA LEU A 108 -10.68 4.49 -2.81
C LEU A 108 -11.70 3.52 -2.20
N ARG A 109 -11.41 2.98 -1.01
CA ARG A 109 -12.38 2.15 -0.28
C ARG A 109 -13.57 2.97 0.23
N LYS A 110 -13.32 4.23 0.62
CA LYS A 110 -14.35 5.19 1.06
C LYS A 110 -14.19 6.51 0.29
N PRO A 111 -14.92 6.72 -0.80
CA PRO A 111 -14.74 7.89 -1.68
C PRO A 111 -14.99 9.24 -0.98
N ASP A 112 -15.92 9.28 -0.03
CA ASP A 112 -16.35 10.52 0.64
C ASP A 112 -15.32 11.09 1.61
N LEU A 113 -14.28 10.33 2.00
CA LEU A 113 -13.21 10.82 2.87
C LEU A 113 -12.37 11.93 2.22
N SER A 114 -12.39 12.04 0.89
CA SER A 114 -11.77 13.15 0.17
C SER A 114 -12.46 14.49 0.42
N LYS A 115 -13.78 14.48 0.65
CA LYS A 115 -14.59 15.69 0.88
C LYS A 115 -14.34 16.31 2.26
N LEU A 116 -13.67 15.59 3.16
CA LEU A 116 -13.37 16.07 4.51
C LEU A 116 -12.29 17.18 4.54
N GLU A 117 -11.44 17.28 3.50
CA GLU A 117 -10.35 18.28 3.45
C GLU A 117 -10.78 19.68 3.10
N GLY A 118 -11.86 19.84 2.33
CA GLY A 118 -12.37 21.16 2.00
C GLY A 118 -12.88 21.95 3.22
N GLY A 119 -12.82 21.34 4.40
CA GLY A 119 -13.52 21.77 5.59
C GLY A 119 -15.02 21.60 5.43
N ARG A 120 -15.76 21.75 6.55
CA ARG A 120 -17.19 22.02 6.44
C ARG A 120 -17.37 23.39 5.80
N THR A 121 -18.41 23.56 4.99
CA THR A 121 -18.77 24.86 4.38
C THR A 121 -18.81 25.98 5.42
N GLU A 122 -19.33 25.67 6.61
CA GLU A 122 -19.39 26.54 7.80
C GLU A 122 -18.02 27.13 8.21
N ASN A 123 -16.93 26.38 8.01
CA ASN A 123 -15.58 26.76 8.45
C ASN A 123 -14.77 27.48 7.36
N GLN A 124 -15.28 27.63 6.13
CA GLN A 124 -14.50 28.18 5.03
C GLN A 124 -14.05 29.63 5.28
N ALA A 125 -14.90 30.47 5.88
CA ALA A 125 -14.54 31.86 6.18
C ALA A 125 -13.36 31.94 7.15
N MET A 126 -13.39 31.14 8.22
CA MET A 126 -12.30 31.03 9.21
C MET A 126 -11.01 30.52 8.57
N LEU A 127 -11.10 29.49 7.72
CA LEU A 127 -9.94 28.93 7.03
C LEU A 127 -9.29 29.95 6.09
N ARG A 128 -10.09 30.73 5.34
CA ARG A 128 -9.59 31.81 4.47
C ARG A 128 -8.88 32.91 5.26
N ALA A 129 -9.44 33.33 6.40
CA ALA A 129 -8.80 34.31 7.27
C ALA A 129 -7.42 33.82 7.74
N LYS A 130 -7.33 32.56 8.23
CA LYS A 130 -6.05 31.97 8.64
C LYS A 130 -5.03 31.86 7.51
N VAL A 131 -5.46 31.55 6.29
CA VAL A 131 -4.55 31.51 5.13
C VAL A 131 -3.93 32.89 4.88
N ASN A 132 -4.75 33.95 4.96
CA ASN A 132 -4.25 35.32 4.81
C ASN A 132 -3.26 35.70 5.91
N ASP A 133 -3.54 35.32 7.17
CA ASP A 133 -2.62 35.55 8.30
C ASP A 133 -1.27 34.86 8.08
N ILE A 134 -1.30 33.60 7.64
CA ILE A 134 -0.09 32.82 7.33
C ILE A 134 0.69 33.44 6.16
N MET A 135 -0.01 33.90 5.12
CA MET A 135 0.62 34.56 3.98
C MET A 135 1.31 35.87 4.40
N ALA A 136 0.64 36.72 5.17
CA ALA A 136 1.21 37.94 5.70
C ALA A 136 2.42 37.68 6.62
N GLU A 137 2.36 36.61 7.44
CA GLU A 137 3.47 36.15 8.27
C GLU A 137 4.67 35.69 7.43
N ASN A 138 4.42 34.85 6.42
CA ASN A 138 5.47 34.33 5.54
C ASN A 138 6.13 35.45 4.74
N GLU A 139 5.36 36.42 4.24
CA GLU A 139 5.90 37.61 3.58
C GLU A 139 6.77 38.43 4.53
N ARG A 140 6.38 38.58 5.80
CA ARG A 140 7.19 39.27 6.80
C ARG A 140 8.51 38.54 7.06
N ARG A 141 8.47 37.22 7.20
CA ARG A 141 9.68 36.39 7.39
C ARG A 141 10.61 36.42 6.19
N GLN A 142 10.05 36.38 4.97
CA GLN A 142 10.86 36.51 3.76
C GLN A 142 11.57 37.87 3.69
N ARG A 143 10.91 38.94 4.11
CA ARG A 143 11.53 40.28 4.18
C ARG A 143 12.63 40.35 5.25
N SER A 144 12.39 39.81 6.45
CA SER A 144 13.42 39.77 7.50
C SER A 144 14.63 38.91 7.12
N ASP A 145 14.41 37.76 6.49
CA ASP A 145 15.48 36.88 6.02
C ASP A 145 16.29 37.51 4.87
N THR A 146 15.67 38.37 4.05
CA THR A 146 16.42 39.15 3.04
C THR A 146 17.19 40.33 3.64
N ASP A 147 16.68 40.94 4.71
CA ASP A 147 17.35 42.06 5.40
C ASP A 147 18.55 41.60 6.26
N GLU A 148 18.62 40.31 6.65
CA GLU A 148 19.78 39.72 7.36
C GLU A 148 20.90 39.21 6.41
N VAL A 149 20.70 39.24 5.08
CA VAL A 149 21.60 38.57 4.10
C VAL A 149 22.35 39.55 3.16
N GLU A 150 22.14 40.87 3.27
CA GLU A 150 23.01 41.88 2.63
C GLU A 150 23.65 42.81 3.69
N PRO A 151 24.94 43.18 3.51
CA PRO A 151 26.10 42.62 4.22
C PRO A 151 26.40 43.21 5.61
#